data_AF-A0A0D2ZSA0-F1
#
_entry.id   AF-A0A0D2ZSA0-F1
#
_cell.length_a   1.000
_cell.length_b   1.000
_cell.length_c   1.000
_cell.angle_alpha   90.00
_cell.angle_beta   90.00
_cell.angle_gamma   90.00
#
_symmetry.space_group_name_H-M   'P 1'
#
loop_
_entity.id
_entity.type
_entity.pdbx_description
1 polymer ?
#
loop_
_entity_poly.entity_id
_entity_poly.type
_entity_poly.pdbx_seq_one_letter_code
_entity_poly.pdbx_strand_id
1 'polypeptide(L)'
;MNFNIGGPCFINYSSSSSSGSSEFDEWLLNENEAIERDEQIALNLLANNNRLAQQLIQEENHVSHHGSIHGHAIHRDRENAHRNLFNDYFADNPLYGEREFNRRFRMSKRLFLHIVEAVKTHDNYFNQRRAASGRMGLSTLQKVTAAFRILAYGMPADATDEYIKIGESTAIECLKRFCRAMIEIFSEWYFRSPTAEDVARLLSIGQQRGFPGMLGSLDCMHWKWKNCPTAWAGQFAGRSGSPSIILEAVADYDLWI
;
A
#
# COMPACT_ATOMS: atom_id res chain seq x y z
N MET A 1 19.92 62.43 62.69
CA MET A 1 21.02 61.46 62.84
C MET A 1 21.44 61.05 61.44
N ASN A 2 22.62 61.53 61.01
CA ASN A 2 23.26 61.15 59.76
C ASN A 2 24.18 59.96 60.01
N PHE A 3 24.17 58.97 59.11
CA PHE A 3 25.37 58.19 58.81
C PHE A 3 25.42 57.90 57.30
N ASN A 4 26.44 58.47 56.67
CA ASN A 4 27.02 58.14 55.38
C ASN A 4 27.68 56.76 55.44
N ILE A 5 27.63 55.93 54.38
CA ILE A 5 28.78 55.15 53.84
C ILE A 5 28.58 54.87 52.33
N GLY A 6 29.52 55.35 51.50
CA GLY A 6 30.16 54.62 50.37
C GLY A 6 29.49 54.56 48.99
N GLY A 7 30.00 55.34 48.02
CA GLY A 7 29.91 55.01 46.57
C GLY A 7 31.13 54.19 46.11
N PRO A 8 31.54 54.23 44.82
CA PRO A 8 30.78 54.15 43.56
C PRO A 8 31.33 53.01 42.64
N CYS A 9 30.66 52.63 41.54
CA CYS A 9 31.37 52.27 40.30
C CYS A 9 30.44 52.13 39.09
N PHE A 10 30.68 52.97 38.09
CA PHE A 10 30.21 52.80 36.72
C PHE A 10 30.87 51.55 36.10
N ILE A 11 30.09 50.72 35.41
CA ILE A 11 30.63 49.77 34.43
C ILE A 11 29.96 50.03 33.09
N ASN A 12 30.82 50.32 32.12
CA ASN A 12 30.57 50.67 30.74
C ASN A 12 29.77 49.61 29.99
N TYR A 13 28.87 50.10 29.11
CA TYR A 13 28.51 49.38 27.89
C TYR A 13 29.79 49.12 27.08
N SER A 14 30.16 47.86 26.95
CA SER A 14 31.15 47.40 25.96
C SER A 14 30.50 46.25 25.20
N SER A 15 30.16 46.51 23.95
CA SER A 15 29.76 45.54 22.96
C SER A 15 30.90 44.56 22.67
N SER A 16 30.65 43.27 22.88
CA SER A 16 31.48 42.16 22.39
C SER A 16 30.64 41.20 21.53
N SER A 17 30.73 41.43 20.22
CA SER A 17 30.79 40.48 19.10
C SER A 17 30.13 39.09 19.22
N SER A 18 28.99 38.95 18.52
CA SER A 18 28.72 37.99 17.43
C SER A 18 29.72 36.83 17.23
N SER A 19 29.40 35.64 17.72
CA SER A 19 30.00 34.39 17.24
C SER A 19 29.05 33.17 17.22
N GLY A 20 27.74 33.38 17.42
CA GLY A 20 26.77 32.28 17.54
C GLY A 20 26.00 31.93 16.26
N SER A 21 26.16 32.69 15.18
CA SER A 21 25.40 32.46 13.93
C SER A 21 26.09 31.50 12.97
N SER A 22 27.43 31.51 12.87
CA SER A 22 28.13 30.69 11.86
C SER A 22 28.11 29.19 12.16
N GLU A 23 28.19 28.80 13.43
CA GLU A 23 28.22 27.39 13.83
C GLU A 23 26.84 26.72 13.68
N PHE A 24 25.76 27.46 13.93
CA PHE A 24 24.41 26.99 13.70
C PHE A 24 24.07 26.91 12.21
N ASP A 25 24.47 27.91 11.41
CA ASP A 25 24.29 27.90 9.96
C ASP A 25 25.10 26.78 9.28
N GLU A 26 26.33 26.52 9.76
CA GLU A 26 27.20 25.44 9.27
C GLU A 26 26.66 24.05 9.68
N TRP A 27 26.10 23.92 10.88
CA TRP A 27 25.38 22.72 11.29
C TRP A 27 24.15 22.48 10.42
N LEU A 28 23.35 23.52 10.15
CA LEU A 28 22.15 23.42 9.31
C LEU A 28 22.48 23.02 7.87
N LEU A 29 23.57 23.56 7.32
CA LEU A 29 24.07 23.20 5.98
C LEU A 29 24.54 21.75 5.93
N ASN A 30 25.29 21.28 6.93
CA ASN A 30 25.72 19.89 7.03
C ASN A 30 24.53 18.92 7.19
N GLU A 31 23.51 19.30 7.97
CA GLU A 31 22.29 18.51 8.16
C GLU A 31 21.50 18.43 6.84
N ASN A 32 21.34 19.55 6.12
CA ASN A 32 20.70 19.59 4.81
C ASN A 32 21.46 18.75 3.77
N GLU A 33 22.80 18.83 3.73
CA GLU A 33 23.62 17.99 2.86
C GLU A 33 23.54 16.50 3.23
N ALA A 34 23.36 16.18 4.52
CA ALA A 34 23.14 14.81 4.97
C ALA A 34 21.77 14.29 4.53
N ILE A 35 20.73 15.12 4.65
CA ILE A 35 19.37 14.81 4.19
C ILE A 35 19.36 14.59 2.68
N GLU A 36 19.97 15.47 1.89
CA GLU A 36 20.06 15.32 0.43
C GLU A 36 20.81 14.04 0.02
N ARG A 37 21.88 13.69 0.75
CA ARG A 37 22.61 12.43 0.53
C ARG A 37 21.72 11.22 0.84
N ASP A 38 21.00 11.24 1.95
CA ASP A 38 20.11 10.15 2.35
C ASP A 38 18.91 10.01 1.42
N GLU A 39 18.33 11.12 0.95
CA GLU A 39 17.29 11.15 -0.09
C GLU A 39 17.81 10.55 -1.40
N GLN A 40 19.03 10.90 -1.81
CA GLN A 40 19.64 10.35 -3.02
C GLN A 40 19.90 8.84 -2.90
N ILE A 41 20.30 8.36 -1.72
CA ILE A 41 20.46 6.92 -1.43
C ILE A 41 19.10 6.22 -1.48
N ALA A 42 18.06 6.81 -0.87
CA ALA A 42 16.71 6.26 -0.88
C ALA A 42 16.14 6.17 -2.30
N LEU A 43 16.30 7.22 -3.12
CA LEU A 43 15.89 7.23 -4.53
C LEU A 43 16.62 6.17 -5.35
N ASN A 44 17.92 5.98 -5.13
CA ASN A 44 18.71 4.95 -5.80
C ASN A 44 18.27 3.53 -5.39
N LEU A 45 17.99 3.31 -4.09
CA LEU A 45 17.44 2.05 -3.60
C LEU A 45 16.06 1.77 -4.18
N LEU A 46 15.18 2.78 -4.24
CA LEU A 46 13.84 2.66 -4.81
C LEU A 46 13.92 2.32 -6.31
N ALA A 47 14.77 3.02 -7.06
CA ALA A 47 14.99 2.76 -8.48
C ALA A 47 15.54 1.35 -8.75
N ASN A 48 16.48 0.88 -7.92
CA ASN A 48 17.02 -0.47 -8.04
C ASN A 48 15.98 -1.54 -7.68
N ASN A 49 15.20 -1.33 -6.62
CA ASN A 49 14.11 -2.23 -6.24
C ASN A 49 13.06 -2.32 -7.34
N ASN A 50 12.69 -1.19 -7.96
CA ASN A 50 11.75 -1.17 -9.08
C ASN A 50 12.32 -1.89 -10.32
N ARG A 51 13.61 -1.72 -10.64
CA ARG A 51 14.27 -2.48 -11.72
C ARG A 51 14.29 -3.98 -11.46
N LEU A 52 14.61 -4.39 -10.23
CA LEU A 52 14.61 -5.80 -9.84
C LEU A 52 13.19 -6.38 -9.87
N ALA A 53 12.19 -5.64 -9.39
CA ALA A 53 10.79 -6.06 -9.49
C ALA A 53 10.37 -6.26 -10.96
N GLN A 54 10.76 -5.35 -11.87
CA GLN A 54 10.53 -5.50 -13.31
C GLN A 54 11.26 -6.70 -13.90
N GLN A 55 12.50 -6.97 -13.50
CA GLN A 55 13.26 -8.16 -13.92
C GLN A 55 12.60 -9.44 -13.43
N LEU A 56 12.17 -9.51 -12.17
CA LEU A 56 11.44 -10.66 -11.62
C LEU A 56 10.09 -10.89 -12.33
N ILE A 57 9.39 -9.82 -12.70
CA ILE A 57 8.17 -9.91 -13.52
C ILE A 57 8.48 -10.43 -14.93
N GLN A 58 9.59 -10.00 -15.53
CA GLN A 58 10.05 -10.52 -16.82
C GLN A 58 10.46 -11.99 -16.75
N GLU A 59 11.21 -12.39 -15.72
CA GLU A 59 11.61 -13.77 -15.46
C GLU A 59 10.40 -14.67 -15.16
N GLU A 60 9.38 -14.18 -14.46
CA GLU A 60 8.11 -14.91 -14.29
C GLU A 60 7.38 -15.15 -15.62
N ASN A 61 7.45 -14.21 -16.56
CA ASN A 61 6.90 -14.42 -17.91
C ASN A 61 7.66 -15.50 -18.71
N HIS A 62 8.86 -15.90 -18.27
CA HIS A 62 9.66 -17.00 -18.84
C HIS A 62 9.43 -18.35 -18.15
N VAL A 63 8.54 -18.44 -17.15
CA VAL A 63 8.19 -19.74 -16.56
C VAL A 63 7.46 -20.56 -17.62
N SER A 64 8.03 -21.72 -17.96
CA SER A 64 7.38 -22.72 -18.79
C SER A 64 6.06 -23.12 -18.12
N HIS A 65 4.94 -22.64 -18.66
CA HIS A 65 3.63 -23.15 -18.32
C HIS A 65 3.60 -24.62 -18.70
N HIS A 66 3.81 -25.48 -17.71
CA HIS A 66 3.60 -26.91 -17.90
C HIS A 66 2.13 -27.06 -18.29
N GLY A 67 1.88 -27.67 -19.45
CA GLY A 67 0.54 -27.90 -19.95
C GLY A 67 -0.32 -28.65 -18.93
N SER A 68 -1.63 -28.69 -19.18
CA SER A 68 -2.55 -29.45 -18.33
C SER A 68 -2.04 -30.88 -18.14
N ILE A 69 -1.71 -31.26 -16.91
CA ILE A 69 -1.37 -32.64 -16.59
C ILE A 69 -2.65 -33.47 -16.69
N HIS A 70 -2.63 -34.50 -17.52
CA HIS A 70 -3.78 -35.40 -17.70
C HIS A 70 -4.15 -36.03 -16.35
N GLY A 71 -5.43 -35.98 -15.97
CA GLY A 71 -5.94 -36.53 -14.70
C GLY A 71 -5.99 -35.55 -13.52
N HIS A 72 -5.39 -34.35 -13.60
CA HIS A 72 -5.43 -33.33 -12.52
C HIS A 72 -6.55 -32.27 -12.69
N ALA A 73 -7.44 -32.44 -13.66
CA ALA A 73 -8.51 -31.49 -13.92
C ALA A 73 -9.68 -31.67 -12.94
N ILE A 74 -9.72 -30.85 -11.89
CA ILE A 74 -10.88 -30.78 -10.98
C ILE A 74 -12.04 -30.07 -11.67
N HIS A 75 -13.17 -30.76 -11.79
CA HIS A 75 -14.39 -30.22 -12.37
C HIS A 75 -15.09 -29.27 -11.38
N ARG A 76 -14.80 -27.98 -11.52
CA ARG A 76 -15.37 -26.90 -10.70
C ARG A 76 -16.67 -26.38 -11.30
N ASP A 77 -17.76 -26.38 -10.54
CA ASP A 77 -19.02 -25.76 -10.94
C ASP A 77 -18.98 -24.23 -10.75
N ARG A 78 -18.30 -23.57 -11.69
CA ARG A 78 -18.07 -22.12 -11.69
C ARG A 78 -19.34 -21.32 -11.87
N GLU A 79 -20.30 -21.84 -12.63
CA GLU A 79 -21.56 -21.16 -12.93
C GLU A 79 -22.44 -21.13 -11.67
N ASN A 80 -22.54 -22.25 -10.96
CA ASN A 80 -23.26 -22.27 -9.70
C ASN A 80 -22.59 -21.42 -8.63
N ALA A 81 -21.25 -21.43 -8.55
CA ALA A 81 -20.52 -20.56 -7.65
C ALA A 81 -20.76 -19.07 -7.93
N HIS A 82 -20.86 -18.67 -9.20
CA HIS A 82 -21.25 -17.31 -9.56
C HIS A 82 -22.65 -16.98 -9.04
N ARG A 83 -23.64 -17.86 -9.28
CA ARG A 83 -25.01 -17.64 -8.80
C ARG A 83 -25.07 -17.51 -7.28
N ASN A 84 -24.37 -18.38 -6.56
CA ASN A 84 -24.30 -18.32 -5.11
C ASN A 84 -23.67 -17.00 -4.64
N LEU A 85 -22.52 -16.62 -5.21
CA LEU A 85 -21.87 -15.34 -4.89
C LEU A 85 -22.80 -14.14 -5.15
N PHE A 86 -23.53 -14.16 -6.27
CA PHE A 86 -24.47 -13.11 -6.62
C PHE A 86 -25.65 -13.04 -5.64
N ASN A 87 -26.29 -14.18 -5.38
CA ASN A 87 -27.42 -14.25 -4.44
C ASN A 87 -27.03 -13.92 -3.00
N ASP A 88 -25.79 -14.26 -2.62
CA ASP A 88 -25.32 -14.02 -1.26
C ASP A 88 -25.10 -12.53 -0.97
N TYR A 89 -24.70 -11.74 -1.97
CA TYR A 89 -24.22 -10.36 -1.73
C TYR A 89 -24.79 -9.28 -2.66
N PHE A 90 -25.14 -9.62 -3.90
CA PHE A 90 -25.38 -8.64 -4.98
C PHE A 90 -26.80 -8.63 -5.53
N ALA A 91 -27.62 -9.64 -5.25
CA ALA A 91 -29.04 -9.65 -5.60
C ALA A 91 -29.83 -8.54 -4.89
N ASP A 92 -31.03 -8.25 -5.39
CA ASP A 92 -31.93 -7.23 -4.81
C ASP A 92 -32.30 -7.53 -3.34
N ASN A 93 -32.47 -8.82 -3.03
CA ASN A 93 -32.66 -9.32 -1.67
C ASN A 93 -31.57 -10.34 -1.33
N PRO A 94 -30.34 -9.89 -0.98
CA PRO A 94 -29.21 -10.77 -0.79
C PRO A 94 -29.28 -11.50 0.56
N LEU A 95 -28.68 -12.69 0.65
CA LEU A 95 -28.58 -13.43 1.92
C LEU A 95 -27.84 -12.61 3.00
N TYR A 96 -26.80 -11.88 2.60
CA TYR A 96 -26.01 -11.02 3.47
C TYR A 96 -26.28 -9.55 3.12
N GLY A 97 -26.80 -8.82 4.12
CA GLY A 97 -27.05 -7.39 4.01
C GLY A 97 -25.77 -6.55 3.94
N GLU A 98 -25.95 -5.23 3.88
CA GLU A 98 -24.82 -4.29 3.73
C GLU A 98 -23.80 -4.36 4.87
N ARG A 99 -24.26 -4.58 6.11
CA ARG A 99 -23.37 -4.68 7.27
C ARG A 99 -22.42 -5.87 7.13
N GLU A 100 -22.95 -7.03 6.78
CA GLU A 100 -22.18 -8.25 6.55
C GLU A 100 -21.28 -8.11 5.32
N PHE A 101 -21.74 -7.44 4.27
CA PHE A 101 -20.92 -7.10 3.11
C PHE A 101 -19.72 -6.25 3.52
N ASN A 102 -19.94 -5.12 4.20
CA ASN A 102 -18.88 -4.21 4.62
C ASN A 102 -17.88 -4.91 5.54
N ARG A 103 -18.35 -5.75 6.46
CA ARG A 103 -17.47 -6.55 7.32
C ARG A 103 -16.59 -7.51 6.53
N ARG A 104 -17.13 -8.12 5.47
CA ARG A 104 -16.42 -9.15 4.69
C ARG A 104 -15.50 -8.56 3.61
N PHE A 105 -15.97 -7.54 2.89
CA PHE A 105 -15.23 -6.91 1.81
C PHE A 105 -14.40 -5.71 2.28
N ARG A 106 -14.57 -5.27 3.54
CA ARG A 106 -13.90 -4.09 4.14
C ARG A 106 -14.20 -2.78 3.42
N MET A 107 -15.28 -2.74 2.64
CA MET A 107 -15.74 -1.56 1.89
C MET A 107 -17.22 -1.65 1.57
N SER A 108 -17.81 -0.52 1.15
CA SER A 108 -19.19 -0.48 0.67
C SER A 108 -19.38 -1.31 -0.61
N LYS A 109 -20.59 -1.89 -0.77
CA LYS A 109 -20.99 -2.59 -2.00
C LYS A 109 -20.86 -1.69 -3.24
N ARG A 110 -21.22 -0.42 -3.12
CA ARG A 110 -21.11 0.58 -4.19
C ARG A 110 -19.66 0.76 -4.65
N LEU A 111 -18.73 0.92 -3.72
CA LEU A 111 -17.31 1.05 -4.05
C LEU A 111 -16.76 -0.23 -4.69
N PHE A 112 -17.12 -1.40 -4.15
CA PHE A 112 -16.71 -2.68 -4.72
C PHE A 112 -17.18 -2.82 -6.18
N LEU A 113 -18.46 -2.52 -6.46
CA LEU A 113 -19.00 -2.59 -7.83
C LEU A 113 -18.34 -1.58 -8.77
N HIS A 114 -18.00 -0.39 -8.28
CA HIS A 114 -17.23 0.60 -9.07
C HIS A 114 -15.86 0.04 -9.46
N ILE A 115 -15.14 -0.60 -8.52
CA ILE A 115 -13.85 -1.24 -8.80
C ILE A 115 -14.01 -2.39 -9.80
N VAL A 116 -15.04 -3.23 -9.63
CA VAL A 116 -15.34 -4.34 -10.56
C VAL A 116 -15.51 -3.82 -12.00
N GLU A 117 -16.28 -2.75 -12.18
CA GLU A 117 -16.52 -2.19 -13.52
C GLU A 117 -15.28 -1.51 -14.11
N ALA A 118 -14.54 -0.75 -13.28
CA ALA A 118 -13.29 -0.12 -13.70
C ALA A 118 -12.26 -1.16 -14.18
N VAL A 119 -12.03 -2.21 -13.39
CA VAL A 119 -11.08 -3.29 -13.73
C VAL A 119 -11.54 -4.08 -14.96
N LYS A 120 -12.84 -4.35 -15.08
CA LYS A 120 -13.42 -5.04 -16.25
C LYS A 120 -13.24 -4.25 -17.55
N THR A 121 -13.39 -2.93 -17.47
CA THR A 121 -13.21 -2.02 -18.61
C THR A 121 -11.74 -1.91 -19.00
N HIS A 122 -10.85 -1.83 -18.00
CA HIS A 122 -9.42 -1.67 -18.22
C HIS A 122 -8.74 -2.93 -18.75
N ASP A 123 -9.06 -4.09 -18.18
CA ASP A 123 -8.39 -5.35 -18.51
C ASP A 123 -9.38 -6.42 -18.99
N ASN A 124 -9.27 -6.70 -20.29
CA ASN A 124 -10.02 -7.69 -21.03
C ASN A 124 -9.97 -9.12 -20.46
N TYR A 125 -9.00 -9.44 -19.62
CA TYR A 125 -8.94 -10.69 -18.89
C TYR A 125 -10.10 -10.85 -17.90
N PHE A 126 -10.58 -9.76 -17.29
CA PHE A 126 -11.66 -9.82 -16.32
C PHE A 126 -13.04 -10.00 -16.96
N ASN A 127 -13.16 -9.75 -18.26
CA ASN A 127 -14.38 -10.07 -18.99
C ASN A 127 -14.67 -11.59 -18.95
N GLN A 128 -15.92 -11.94 -18.70
CA GLN A 128 -16.36 -13.33 -18.73
C GLN A 128 -16.39 -13.81 -20.18
N ARG A 129 -15.70 -14.91 -20.47
CA ARG A 129 -15.61 -15.49 -21.81
C ARG A 129 -16.08 -16.94 -21.79
N ARG A 130 -16.58 -17.43 -22.92
CA ARG A 130 -16.84 -18.86 -23.10
C ARG A 130 -15.52 -19.59 -23.29
N ALA A 131 -15.40 -20.73 -22.63
CA ALA A 131 -14.29 -21.65 -22.86
C ALA A 131 -14.45 -22.33 -24.23
N ALA A 132 -13.36 -22.92 -24.74
CA ALA A 132 -13.41 -23.74 -25.96
C ALA A 132 -14.41 -24.92 -25.87
N SER A 133 -14.72 -25.37 -24.65
CA SER A 133 -15.76 -26.37 -24.37
C SER A 133 -17.19 -25.83 -24.37
N GLY A 134 -17.41 -24.55 -24.74
CA GLY A 134 -18.72 -23.89 -24.80
C GLY A 134 -19.28 -23.37 -23.47
N ARG A 135 -18.71 -23.82 -22.34
CA ARG A 135 -19.13 -23.43 -20.99
C ARG A 135 -18.72 -22.00 -20.64
N MET A 136 -19.48 -21.35 -19.76
CA MET A 136 -19.12 -20.01 -19.29
C MET A 136 -17.90 -20.08 -18.37
N GLY A 137 -16.90 -19.26 -18.66
CA GLY A 137 -15.74 -19.09 -17.80
C GLY A 137 -16.07 -18.33 -16.51
N LEU A 138 -15.05 -18.08 -15.70
CA LEU A 138 -15.19 -17.29 -14.46
C LEU A 138 -15.69 -15.88 -14.77
N SER A 139 -16.70 -15.46 -14.02
CA SER A 139 -17.24 -14.10 -14.08
C SER A 139 -16.25 -13.07 -13.53
N THR A 140 -16.44 -11.80 -13.92
CA THR A 140 -15.69 -10.66 -13.37
C THR A 140 -15.80 -10.61 -11.84
N LEU A 141 -17.02 -10.77 -11.31
CA LEU A 141 -17.28 -10.80 -9.87
C LEU A 141 -16.47 -11.89 -9.15
N GLN A 142 -16.40 -13.09 -9.69
CA GLN A 142 -15.59 -14.18 -9.11
C GLN A 142 -14.10 -13.83 -9.10
N LYS A 143 -13.56 -13.34 -10.21
CA LYS A 143 -12.13 -13.00 -10.34
C LYS A 143 -11.73 -11.89 -9.37
N VAL A 144 -12.50 -10.81 -9.33
CA VAL A 144 -12.25 -9.66 -8.45
C VAL A 144 -12.47 -10.04 -6.99
N THR A 145 -13.51 -10.83 -6.67
CA THR A 145 -13.73 -11.31 -5.29
C THR A 145 -12.59 -12.20 -4.80
N ALA A 146 -12.05 -13.08 -5.66
CA ALA A 146 -10.90 -13.91 -5.30
C ALA A 146 -9.68 -13.05 -4.95
N ALA A 147 -9.33 -12.08 -5.81
CA ALA A 147 -8.23 -11.15 -5.56
C ALA A 147 -8.43 -10.36 -4.25
N PHE A 148 -9.61 -9.78 -4.05
CA PHE A 148 -9.93 -9.04 -2.83
C PHE A 148 -9.85 -9.89 -1.57
N ARG A 149 -10.34 -11.13 -1.60
CA ARG A 149 -10.27 -11.98 -0.41
C ARG A 149 -8.84 -12.38 -0.06
N ILE A 150 -8.00 -12.63 -1.07
CA ILE A 150 -6.55 -12.85 -0.85
C ILE A 150 -5.93 -11.62 -0.19
N LEU A 151 -6.19 -10.41 -0.69
CA LEU A 151 -5.65 -9.17 -0.12
C LEU A 151 -6.18 -8.86 1.27
N ALA A 152 -7.50 -8.93 1.47
CA ALA A 152 -8.16 -8.50 2.70
C ALA A 152 -7.93 -9.44 3.89
N TYR A 153 -7.66 -10.72 3.61
CA TYR A 153 -7.51 -11.74 4.66
C TYR A 153 -6.15 -12.42 4.69
N GLY A 154 -5.27 -12.14 3.72
CA GLY A 154 -4.01 -12.88 3.57
C GLY A 154 -4.23 -14.39 3.34
N MET A 155 -5.37 -14.76 2.76
CA MET A 155 -5.71 -16.18 2.61
C MET A 155 -4.88 -16.86 1.50
N PRO A 156 -4.51 -18.13 1.68
CA PRO A 156 -3.88 -18.94 0.63
C PRO A 156 -4.71 -18.92 -0.66
N ALA A 157 -4.04 -18.90 -1.82
CA ALA A 157 -4.72 -18.79 -3.11
C ALA A 157 -5.55 -20.04 -3.43
N ASP A 158 -5.15 -21.22 -3.01
CA ASP A 158 -5.88 -22.48 -3.16
C ASP A 158 -7.20 -22.50 -2.36
N ALA A 159 -7.24 -21.86 -1.18
CA ALA A 159 -8.45 -21.75 -0.37
C ALA A 159 -9.60 -20.99 -1.06
N THR A 160 -9.31 -20.18 -2.09
CA THR A 160 -10.36 -19.51 -2.87
C THR A 160 -11.22 -20.49 -3.67
N ASP A 161 -10.75 -21.72 -3.89
CA ASP A 161 -11.49 -22.76 -4.60
C ASP A 161 -12.76 -23.20 -3.85
N GLU A 162 -12.76 -23.19 -2.52
CA GLU A 162 -13.87 -23.72 -1.72
C GLU A 162 -15.19 -23.01 -2.02
N TYR A 163 -15.17 -21.67 -2.05
CA TYR A 163 -16.36 -20.84 -2.23
C TYR A 163 -16.48 -20.25 -3.64
N ILE A 164 -15.39 -19.72 -4.21
CA ILE A 164 -15.42 -19.03 -5.51
C ILE A 164 -15.32 -20.02 -6.69
N LYS A 165 -14.82 -21.25 -6.43
CA LYS A 165 -14.57 -22.30 -7.44
C LYS A 165 -13.55 -21.86 -8.50
N ILE A 166 -12.51 -21.17 -8.06
CA ILE A 166 -11.35 -20.74 -8.85
C ILE A 166 -10.12 -21.56 -8.46
N GLY A 167 -9.35 -22.01 -9.44
CA GLY A 167 -8.12 -22.77 -9.16
C GLY A 167 -6.98 -21.84 -8.72
N GLU A 168 -6.08 -22.34 -7.88
CA GLU A 168 -4.96 -21.59 -7.27
C GLU A 168 -4.20 -20.73 -8.28
N SER A 169 -3.70 -21.32 -9.37
CA SER A 169 -2.94 -20.60 -10.40
C SER A 169 -3.75 -19.47 -11.06
N THR A 170 -5.05 -19.66 -11.23
CA THR A 170 -5.94 -18.64 -11.78
C THR A 170 -6.23 -17.54 -10.76
N ALA A 171 -6.33 -17.89 -9.47
CA ALA A 171 -6.51 -16.91 -8.39
C ALA A 171 -5.27 -16.02 -8.25
N ILE A 172 -4.06 -16.59 -8.34
CA ILE A 172 -2.79 -15.85 -8.35
C ILE A 172 -2.71 -14.92 -9.55
N GLU A 173 -3.04 -15.40 -10.75
CA GLU A 173 -3.07 -14.55 -11.96
C GLU A 173 -4.10 -13.41 -11.84
N CYS A 174 -5.31 -13.71 -11.32
CA CYS A 174 -6.32 -12.70 -11.04
C CYS A 174 -5.81 -11.64 -10.08
N LEU A 175 -5.12 -12.04 -9.01
CA LEU A 175 -4.54 -11.13 -8.03
C LEU A 175 -3.50 -10.20 -8.67
N LYS A 176 -2.53 -10.75 -9.42
CA LYS A 176 -1.48 -9.97 -10.08
C LYS A 176 -2.07 -8.94 -11.04
N ARG A 177 -2.97 -9.37 -11.91
CA ARG A 177 -3.65 -8.48 -12.87
C ARG A 177 -4.54 -7.45 -12.19
N PHE A 178 -5.21 -7.84 -11.11
CA PHE A 178 -6.05 -6.94 -10.34
C PHE A 178 -5.20 -5.82 -9.71
N CYS A 179 -4.10 -6.16 -9.02
CA CYS A 179 -3.21 -5.16 -8.43
C CYS A 179 -2.62 -4.22 -9.49
N ARG A 180 -2.19 -4.76 -10.64
CA ARG A 180 -1.70 -3.93 -11.75
C ARG A 180 -2.79 -2.97 -12.25
N ALA A 181 -3.99 -3.47 -12.53
CA ALA A 181 -5.11 -2.64 -12.99
C ALA A 181 -5.48 -1.57 -11.95
N MET A 182 -5.47 -1.91 -10.66
CA MET A 182 -5.73 -0.93 -9.59
C MET A 182 -4.70 0.21 -9.59
N ILE A 183 -3.42 -0.11 -9.73
CA ILE A 183 -2.37 0.91 -9.82
C ILE A 183 -2.57 1.75 -11.09
N GLU A 184 -2.75 1.12 -12.25
CA GLU A 184 -2.90 1.83 -13.53
C GLU A 184 -4.13 2.75 -13.57
N ILE A 185 -5.26 2.34 -12.97
CA ILE A 185 -6.51 3.12 -12.96
C ILE A 185 -6.50 4.22 -11.90
N PHE A 186 -6.00 3.91 -10.69
CA PHE A 186 -6.24 4.73 -9.49
C PHE A 186 -5.00 5.43 -8.95
N SER A 187 -3.80 5.17 -9.49
CA SER A 187 -2.55 5.73 -8.94
C SER A 187 -2.50 7.24 -8.90
N GLU A 188 -2.96 7.90 -9.95
CA GLU A 188 -2.98 9.37 -10.01
C GLU A 188 -3.84 10.01 -8.91
N TRP A 189 -4.79 9.26 -8.34
CA TRP A 189 -5.71 9.77 -7.34
C TRP A 189 -5.35 9.30 -5.94
N TYR A 190 -5.02 8.01 -5.78
CA TYR A 190 -4.93 7.35 -4.48
C TYR A 190 -3.57 6.70 -4.18
N PHE A 191 -2.66 6.59 -5.17
CA PHE A 191 -1.32 6.03 -4.95
C PHE A 191 -0.21 7.00 -5.39
N ARG A 192 -0.49 8.31 -5.30
CA ARG A 192 0.46 9.37 -5.61
C ARG A 192 1.07 9.94 -4.33
N SER A 193 2.24 10.55 -4.47
CA SER A 193 2.78 11.37 -3.38
C SER A 193 1.86 12.57 -3.08
N PRO A 194 1.74 12.99 -1.81
CA PRO A 194 1.03 14.21 -1.45
C PRO A 194 1.64 15.42 -2.17
N THR A 195 0.80 16.32 -2.68
CA THR A 195 1.28 17.61 -3.23
C THR A 195 1.61 18.58 -2.08
N ALA A 196 2.28 19.68 -2.39
CA ALA A 196 2.48 20.76 -1.43
C ALA A 196 1.15 21.30 -0.86
N GLU A 197 0.09 21.29 -1.68
CA GLU A 197 -1.25 21.70 -1.28
C GLU A 197 -1.87 20.71 -0.30
N ASP A 198 -1.71 19.40 -0.54
CA ASP A 198 -2.15 18.36 0.39
C ASP A 198 -1.44 18.50 1.74
N VAL A 199 -0.11 18.65 1.73
CA VAL A 199 0.72 18.84 2.93
C VAL A 199 0.27 20.08 3.71
N ALA A 200 0.10 21.22 3.04
CA ALA A 200 -0.35 22.45 3.69
C ALA A 200 -1.75 22.30 4.31
N ARG A 201 -2.67 21.65 3.60
CA ARG A 201 -4.02 21.34 4.10
C ARG A 201 -3.96 20.46 5.35
N LEU A 202 -3.18 19.38 5.31
CA LEU A 202 -3.03 18.47 6.45
C LEU A 202 -2.45 19.16 7.68
N LEU A 203 -1.38 19.94 7.50
CA LEU A 203 -0.76 20.68 8.60
C LEU A 203 -1.74 21.67 9.23
N SER A 204 -2.57 22.33 8.41
CA SER A 204 -3.64 23.21 8.90
C SER A 204 -4.67 22.44 9.74
N ILE A 205 -5.12 21.28 9.27
CA ILE A 205 -6.06 20.41 10.00
C ILE A 205 -5.44 19.92 11.31
N GLY A 206 -4.18 19.46 11.27
CA GLY A 206 -3.42 19.02 12.44
C GLY A 206 -3.33 20.13 13.49
N GLN A 207 -2.94 21.34 13.07
CA GLN A 207 -2.87 22.52 13.93
C GLN A 207 -4.22 22.82 14.60
N GLN A 208 -5.32 22.85 13.84
CA GLN A 208 -6.67 23.12 14.37
C GLN A 208 -7.13 22.07 15.37
N ARG A 209 -6.65 20.83 15.23
CA ARG A 209 -6.96 19.71 16.14
C ARG A 209 -5.99 19.59 17.32
N GLY A 210 -4.99 20.48 17.42
CA GLY A 210 -3.99 20.48 18.51
C GLY A 210 -2.77 19.59 18.27
N PHE A 211 -2.54 19.15 17.04
CA PHE A 211 -1.39 18.35 16.60
C PHE A 211 -0.54 19.13 15.59
N PRO A 212 0.20 20.17 16.02
CA PRO A 212 1.07 20.94 15.13
C PRO A 212 2.10 20.03 14.46
N GLY A 213 2.28 20.13 13.14
CA GLY A 213 3.24 19.32 12.38
C GLY A 213 2.74 17.93 11.97
N MET A 214 1.54 17.51 12.35
CA MET A 214 1.00 16.19 12.01
C MET A 214 0.47 16.14 10.56
N LEU A 215 1.02 15.23 9.75
CA LEU A 215 0.53 14.97 8.39
C LEU A 215 -0.55 13.90 8.35
N GLY A 216 -0.49 12.90 9.24
CA GLY A 216 -1.48 11.83 9.25
C GLY A 216 -1.12 10.78 10.28
N SER A 217 -1.91 9.70 10.29
CA SER A 217 -1.59 8.50 11.06
C SER A 217 -0.72 7.59 10.22
N LEU A 218 0.42 7.17 10.77
CA LEU A 218 1.28 6.15 10.18
C LEU A 218 0.82 4.77 10.68
N ASP A 219 0.52 3.86 9.76
CA ASP A 219 0.39 2.43 10.05
C ASP A 219 1.47 1.65 9.29
N CYS A 220 2.00 0.60 9.91
CA CYS A 220 3.04 -0.21 9.30
C CYS A 220 2.74 -1.70 9.44
N MET A 221 2.96 -2.44 8.35
CA MET A 221 2.86 -3.89 8.34
C MET A 221 4.22 -4.51 8.07
N HIS A 222 4.72 -5.28 9.04
CA HIS A 222 5.98 -6.01 8.93
C HIS A 222 5.76 -7.37 8.28
N TRP A 223 6.39 -7.60 7.12
CA TRP A 223 6.34 -8.87 6.41
C TRP A 223 7.71 -9.53 6.47
N LYS A 224 7.77 -10.71 7.09
CA LYS A 224 9.02 -11.48 7.11
C LYS A 224 9.43 -11.85 5.69
N TRP A 225 10.61 -11.42 5.28
CA TRP A 225 11.13 -11.69 3.96
C TRP A 225 11.82 -13.06 3.95
N LYS A 226 11.00 -14.11 3.76
CA LYS A 226 11.44 -15.51 3.82
C LYS A 226 12.62 -15.82 2.88
N ASN A 227 12.61 -15.24 1.69
CA ASN A 227 13.64 -15.43 0.66
C ASN A 227 14.55 -14.20 0.53
N CYS A 228 14.82 -13.49 1.63
CA CYS A 228 15.74 -12.35 1.63
C CYS A 228 17.15 -12.81 1.25
N PRO A 229 17.81 -12.19 0.25
CA PRO A 229 19.20 -12.47 -0.06
C PRO A 229 20.09 -12.30 1.17
N THR A 230 21.02 -13.22 1.41
CA THR A 230 21.91 -13.20 2.59
C THR A 230 22.67 -11.87 2.70
N ALA A 231 23.08 -11.29 1.58
CA ALA A 231 23.78 -10.01 1.53
C ALA A 231 22.96 -8.85 2.12
N TRP A 232 21.62 -8.94 2.12
CA TRP A 232 20.71 -7.90 2.56
C TRP A 232 20.07 -8.21 3.92
N ALA A 233 20.18 -9.46 4.38
CA ALA A 233 19.54 -9.91 5.61
C ALA A 233 19.89 -9.04 6.82
N GLY A 234 21.14 -8.55 6.93
CA GLY A 234 21.55 -7.65 8.00
C GLY A 234 20.91 -6.26 7.94
N GLN A 235 20.76 -5.68 6.75
CA GLN A 235 20.15 -4.35 6.57
C GLN A 235 18.64 -4.35 6.83
N PHE A 236 17.96 -5.44 6.50
CA PHE A 236 16.51 -5.57 6.65
C PHE A 236 16.09 -6.31 7.93
N ALA A 237 17.04 -6.75 8.77
CA ALA A 237 16.74 -7.36 10.06
C ALA A 237 16.56 -6.29 11.12
N GLY A 238 15.33 -6.13 11.60
CA GLY A 238 15.03 -5.30 12.76
C GLY A 238 15.32 -6.02 14.08
N ARG A 239 14.67 -5.56 15.16
CA ARG A 239 14.79 -6.14 16.51
C ARG A 239 14.56 -7.66 16.59
N SER A 240 13.76 -8.21 15.69
CA SER A 240 13.42 -9.64 15.64
C SER A 240 14.55 -10.51 15.07
N GLY A 241 15.61 -9.92 14.53
CA GLY A 241 16.74 -10.62 13.88
C GLY A 241 16.38 -11.33 12.57
N SER A 242 15.10 -11.28 12.16
CA SER A 242 14.65 -11.79 10.87
C SER A 242 14.50 -10.63 9.88
N PRO A 243 14.94 -10.78 8.62
CA PRO A 243 14.72 -9.76 7.62
C PRO A 243 13.22 -9.56 7.39
N SER A 244 12.77 -8.30 7.40
CA SER A 244 11.40 -7.92 7.14
C SER A 244 11.31 -6.75 6.16
N ILE A 245 10.33 -6.79 5.27
CA ILE A 245 9.91 -5.63 4.50
C ILE A 245 8.80 -4.93 5.30
N ILE A 246 8.89 -3.61 5.41
CA ILE A 246 7.89 -2.79 6.07
C ILE A 246 7.08 -2.10 4.98
N LEU A 247 5.78 -2.31 4.99
CA LEU A 247 4.84 -1.53 4.21
C LEU A 247 4.29 -0.45 5.11
N GLU A 248 4.58 0.81 4.79
CA GLU A 248 4.09 1.97 5.52
C GLU A 248 2.97 2.62 4.72
N ALA A 249 1.87 2.94 5.40
CA ALA A 249 0.79 3.74 4.87
C ALA A 249 0.59 4.93 5.80
N VAL A 250 0.59 6.13 5.23
CA VAL A 250 0.14 7.34 5.93
C VAL A 250 -1.28 7.58 5.46
N ALA A 251 -2.22 7.63 6.39
CA ALA A 251 -3.60 7.96 6.09
C ALA A 251 -3.99 9.24 6.83
N ASP A 252 -4.65 10.15 6.11
CA ASP A 252 -5.33 11.27 6.74
C ASP A 252 -6.74 10.89 7.25
N TYR A 253 -7.42 11.85 7.86
CA TYR A 253 -8.70 11.59 8.51
C TYR A 253 -9.84 11.31 7.51
N ASP A 254 -9.74 11.89 6.31
CA ASP A 254 -10.71 11.82 5.22
C ASP A 254 -10.35 10.79 4.14
N LEU A 255 -9.23 10.07 4.31
CA LEU A 255 -8.69 9.07 3.39
C LEU A 255 -8.40 9.66 2.00
N TRP A 256 -8.03 10.93 1.96
CA TRP A 256 -7.67 11.64 0.73
C TRP A 256 -6.26 11.27 0.27
N ILE A 257 -5.37 11.02 1.23
CA ILE A 257 -3.98 10.58 1.05
C ILE A 257 -3.66 9.46 2.03
#